data_AF-A0A3M1PJ27-F1
#
_entry.id   AF-A0A3M1PJ27-F1
#
_cell.length_a   1.000
_cell.length_b   1.000
_cell.length_c   1.000
_cell.angle_alpha   90.00
_cell.angle_beta   90.00
_cell.angle_gamma   90.00
#
_symmetry.space_group_name_H-M   'P 1'
#
loop_
_entity.id
_entity.type
_entity.pdbx_description
1 polymer ?
#
loop_
_entity_poly.entity_id
_entity_poly.type
_entity_poly.pdbx_seq_one_letter_code
_entity_poly.pdbx_strand_id
1 'polypeptide(L)' 'IESALAELKKAMEGDDIDAIRQKTEALAQASHKLAEHMYQQAQQGEGAAEAGTEKKDDDVVDAEFEDVDDKK' A
#
# COMPACT_ATOMS: atom_id res chain seq x y z
N ILE A 1 -4.07 13.98 -8.28
CA ILE A 1 -4.97 13.55 -7.18
C ILE A 1 -5.75 14.72 -6.60
N GLU A 2 -5.10 15.81 -6.20
CA GLU A 2 -5.75 16.92 -5.50
C GLU A 2 -6.98 17.50 -6.23
N SER A 3 -6.88 17.65 -7.56
CA SER A 3 -8.01 18.11 -8.38
C SER A 3 -9.22 17.14 -8.32
N ALA A 4 -9.01 15.82 -8.47
CA ALA A 4 -10.10 14.84 -8.36
C ALA A 4 -10.73 14.84 -6.96
N LEU A 5 -9.93 15.06 -5.92
CA LEU A 5 -10.38 15.13 -4.53
C LEU A 5 -11.22 16.41 -4.28
N ALA A 6 -10.79 17.55 -4.79
CA ALA A 6 -11.53 18.82 -4.71
C ALA A 6 -12.86 18.74 -5.46
N GLU A 7 -12.87 18.13 -6.64
CA GLU A 7 -14.09 17.93 -7.41
C GLU A 7 -15.08 16.99 -6.73
N LEU A 8 -14.61 15.88 -6.14
CA LEU A 8 -15.46 14.97 -5.37
C LEU A 8 -16.10 15.69 -4.19
N LYS A 9 -15.30 16.46 -3.42
CA LYS A 9 -15.81 17.28 -2.31
C LYS A 9 -16.91 18.22 -2.76
N LYS A 10 -16.72 18.92 -3.87
CA LYS A 10 -17.73 19.83 -4.43
C LYS A 10 -19.00 19.08 -4.88
N ALA A 11 -18.87 17.89 -5.46
CA ALA A 11 -20.05 17.10 -5.84
C ALA A 11 -20.82 16.57 -4.61
N MET A 12 -20.12 16.28 -3.52
CA MET A 12 -20.73 15.86 -2.25
C MET A 12 -21.51 17.00 -1.54
N GLU A 13 -21.35 18.25 -1.96
CA GLU A 13 -22.16 19.38 -1.47
C GLU A 13 -23.56 19.41 -2.11
N GLY A 14 -23.80 18.62 -3.16
CA GLY A 14 -25.10 18.46 -3.80
C GLY A 14 -25.62 17.03 -3.75
N ASP A 15 -26.72 16.79 -4.46
CA ASP A 15 -27.46 15.52 -4.40
C ASP A 15 -27.33 14.66 -5.67
N ASP A 16 -26.41 15.02 -6.57
CA ASP A 16 -26.18 14.27 -7.81
C ASP A 16 -25.33 13.01 -7.52
N ILE A 17 -26.02 11.91 -7.22
CA ILE A 17 -25.41 10.62 -6.90
C ILE A 17 -24.55 10.10 -8.06
N ASP A 18 -24.95 10.35 -9.31
CA ASP A 18 -24.18 9.88 -10.46
C ASP A 18 -22.88 10.67 -10.61
N ALA A 19 -22.92 12.00 -10.38
CA ALA A 19 -21.71 12.82 -10.33
C ALA A 19 -20.77 12.41 -9.18
N ILE A 20 -21.31 12.12 -7.99
CA ILE A 20 -20.52 11.65 -6.84
C ILE A 20 -19.85 10.31 -7.17
N ARG A 21 -20.57 9.36 -7.79
CA ARG A 21 -20.03 8.06 -8.19
C ARG A 21 -18.90 8.21 -9.21
N GLN A 22 -19.12 8.96 -10.29
CA GLN A 22 -18.10 9.19 -11.30
C GLN A 22 -16.83 9.82 -10.72
N LYS A 23 -16.98 10.81 -9.83
CA LYS A 23 -15.84 11.47 -9.20
C LYS A 23 -15.14 10.59 -8.16
N THR A 24 -15.87 9.68 -7.50
CA THR A 24 -15.29 8.66 -6.62
C THR A 24 -14.43 7.69 -7.40
N GLU A 25 -14.91 7.20 -8.55
CA GLU A 25 -14.12 6.33 -9.43
C GLU A 25 -12.88 7.05 -9.97
N ALA A 26 -13.02 8.32 -10.39
CA ALA A 26 -11.90 9.13 -10.85
C ALA A 26 -10.83 9.33 -9.76
N LEU A 27 -11.24 9.58 -8.51
CA LEU A 27 -10.33 9.66 -7.37
C LEU A 27 -9.63 8.32 -7.12
N ALA A 28 -10.37 7.20 -7.14
CA ALA A 28 -9.81 5.87 -6.94
C ALA A 28 -8.76 5.53 -8.00
N GLN A 29 -9.02 5.82 -9.28
CA GLN A 29 -8.06 5.62 -10.37
C GLN A 29 -6.80 6.48 -10.19
N ALA A 30 -6.97 7.74 -9.77
CA ALA A 30 -5.84 8.61 -9.50
C ALA A 30 -4.99 8.09 -8.33
N SER A 31 -5.62 7.57 -7.26
CA SER A 31 -4.94 6.94 -6.12
C SER A 31 -4.17 5.68 -6.51
N HIS A 32 -4.73 4.83 -7.38
CA HIS A 32 -4.01 3.64 -7.88
C HIS A 32 -2.75 4.04 -8.65
N LYS A 33 -2.83 5.05 -9.52
CA LYS A 33 -1.65 5.55 -10.24
C LYS A 33 -0.58 6.10 -9.30
N LEU A 34 -0.97 6.79 -8.22
CA LEU A 34 -0.01 7.23 -7.21
C LEU A 34 0.61 6.05 -6.48
N ALA A 35 -0.18 5.04 -6.11
CA ALA A 35 0.32 3.82 -5.48
C ALA A 35 1.32 3.09 -6.38
N GLU A 36 1.04 2.98 -7.69
CA GLU A 36 2.00 2.46 -8.67
C GLU A 36 3.27 3.30 -8.70
N HIS A 37 3.16 4.63 -8.72
CA HIS A 37 4.33 5.51 -8.76
C HIS A 37 5.17 5.42 -7.48
N MET A 38 4.51 5.29 -6.32
CA MET A 38 5.16 5.07 -5.03
C MET A 38 5.82 3.69 -4.96
N TYR A 39 5.18 2.65 -5.49
CA TYR A 39 5.74 1.30 -5.53
C TYR A 39 6.92 1.20 -6.49
N GLN A 40 6.87 1.89 -7.64
CA GLN A 40 8.01 2.04 -8.55
C GLN A 40 9.16 2.81 -7.90
N GLN A 41 8.85 3.87 -7.15
CA GLN A 41 9.86 4.62 -6.41
C GLN A 41 10.45 3.81 -5.25
N ALA A 42 9.64 2.98 -4.58
CA ALA A 42 10.08 2.06 -3.55
C ALA A 42 10.99 0.97 -4.15
N GLN A 43 10.60 0.33 -5.26
CA GLN A 43 11.46 -0.63 -5.96
C GLN A 43 12.79 -0.04 -6.44
N GLN A 44 12.82 1.24 -6.86
CA GLN A 44 14.08 1.92 -7.19
C GLN A 44 14.92 2.28 -5.95
N GLY A 45 14.33 2.32 -4.76
CA GLY A 45 15.02 2.47 -3.47
C GLY A 45 15.42 1.13 -2.81
N GLU A 46 14.71 0.04 -3.10
CA GLU A 46 14.92 -1.28 -2.51
C GLU A 46 16.04 -2.09 -3.20
N GLY A 47 16.55 -1.62 -4.35
CA GLY A 47 17.80 -2.12 -4.95
C GLY A 47 19.07 -1.79 -4.15
N ALA A 48 18.97 -1.05 -3.03
CA ALA A 48 20.09 -0.69 -2.17
C ALA A 48 19.93 -1.14 -0.69
N ALA A 49 18.86 -1.88 -0.35
CA ALA A 49 18.58 -2.28 1.03
C ALA A 49 18.69 -3.79 1.31
N GLU A 50 19.12 -4.61 0.33
CA GLU A 50 19.38 -6.06 0.53
C GLU A 50 20.87 -6.45 0.42
N ALA A 51 21.78 -5.53 0.72
CA ALA A 51 23.21 -5.85 0.85
C ALA A 51 23.81 -5.17 2.08
N GLY A 52 23.35 -5.53 3.28
CA GLY A 52 23.96 -4.96 4.48
C GLY A 52 23.34 -5.27 5.83
N THR A 53 22.91 -6.51 6.10
CA THR A 53 22.61 -6.90 7.49
C THR A 53 23.06 -8.31 7.82
N GLU A 54 24.31 -8.65 7.50
CA GLU A 54 25.08 -9.54 8.39
C GLU A 54 25.61 -8.69 9.55
N LYS A 55 24.90 -8.68 10.68
CA LYS A 55 25.50 -8.91 12.00
C LYS A 55 24.46 -8.87 13.12
N LYS A 56 24.47 -10.00 13.84
CA LYS A 56 24.11 -10.25 15.23
C LYS A 56 22.64 -10.53 15.50
N ASP A 57 22.37 -11.83 15.67
CA ASP A 57 21.93 -12.40 16.95
C ASP A 57 21.52 -11.34 18.01
N ASP A 58 20.22 -11.15 18.18
CA ASP A 58 19.44 -11.67 19.31
C ASP A 58 18.00 -11.14 19.18
N ASP A 59 17.01 -11.95 19.58
CA ASP A 59 15.61 -11.55 19.82
C ASP A 59 14.62 -11.38 18.65
N VAL A 60 14.67 -12.23 17.63
CA VAL A 60 13.43 -12.56 16.90
C VAL A 60 13.14 -14.05 17.08
N VAL A 61 12.45 -14.34 18.18
CA VAL A 61 11.80 -15.62 18.44
C VAL A 61 10.72 -15.79 17.38
N ASP A 62 11.06 -16.55 16.34
CA ASP A 62 10.14 -16.92 15.27
C ASP A 62 9.11 -17.89 15.87
N ALA A 63 7.99 -17.31 16.28
CA ALA A 63 6.89 -18.00 16.94
C ALA A 63 6.06 -18.77 15.91
N GLU A 64 6.64 -19.71 15.17
CA GLU A 64 5.90 -20.54 14.22
C GLU A 64 6.33 -22.02 14.29
N PHE A 65 5.56 -22.75 15.09
CA PHE A 65 5.15 -24.14 14.91
C PHE A 65 6.13 -25.28 15.24
N GLU A 66 5.91 -25.80 16.45
CA GLU A 66 6.30 -27.11 16.95
C GLU A 66 5.62 -28.23 16.13
N ASP A 67 6.27 -28.74 15.09
CA ASP A 67 5.96 -30.09 14.58
C ASP A 67 6.81 -31.10 15.35
N VAL A 68 6.31 -31.45 16.54
CA VAL A 68 6.69 -32.67 17.27
C VAL A 68 6.15 -33.90 16.53
N ASP A 69 6.79 -34.23 15.40
CA ASP A 69 6.72 -35.59 14.86
C ASP A 69 7.74 -36.47 15.59
N ASP A 70 7.29 -36.90 16.75
CA ASP A 70 7.76 -38.03 17.56
C ASP A 70 8.16 -39.22 16.67
N LYS A 71 9.46 -39.55 16.60
CA LYS A 71 9.96 -40.82 16.03
C LYS A 71 11.44 -41.04 16.39
N LYS A 72 11.67 -41.66 17.55
CA LYS A 72 12.30 -43.00 17.71
C LYS A 72 12.79 -43.26 19.12
#